data_AF-A0A499UR52-F1
#
_entry.id   AF-A0A499UR52-F1
#
_cell.length_a   1.000
_cell.length_b   1.000
_cell.length_c   1.000
_cell.angle_alpha   90.00
_cell.angle_beta   90.00
_cell.angle_gamma   90.00
#
_symmetry.space_group_name_H-M   'P 1'
#
loop_
_entity.id
_entity.type
_entity.pdbx_description
1 polymer ?
#
loop_
_entity_poly.entity_id
_entity_poly.type
_entity_poly.pdbx_seq_one_letter_code
_entity_poly.pdbx_strand_id
1 'polypeptide(L)'
;MHVITTKAVRVSLLPDAVRREALAEASRFRGEFYECLTARRDELFELVDAVLCADGAVRSPVDLTLLPEHRRGHGAMHGGLNHGRLDVDRLRTVLAGLSLPRFDGGRLVLAVDVSPWLRPDAPCSAERLFCHVYGRAKTASQFIPGWPYSFVAVLEPGATSWTAILDAVRLGPADDATAITAAQLRGVVERLIAAINGRPGTRIS
;
A
#
# COMPACT_ATOMS: atom_id res chain seq x y z
N MET A 1 -16.03 42.55 -45.39
CA MET A 1 -15.03 42.37 -44.30
C MET A 1 -15.41 41.14 -43.50
N HIS A 2 -14.69 40.04 -43.66
CA HIS A 2 -14.85 38.85 -42.80
C HIS A 2 -14.03 39.07 -41.54
N VAL A 3 -14.69 39.11 -40.38
CA VAL A 3 -14.01 39.11 -39.07
C VAL A 3 -13.72 37.66 -38.71
N ILE A 4 -12.45 37.26 -38.76
CA ILE A 4 -12.00 35.99 -38.21
C ILE A 4 -12.06 36.13 -36.69
N THR A 5 -12.98 35.40 -36.06
CA THR A 5 -13.01 35.30 -34.60
C THR A 5 -11.99 34.25 -34.19
N THR A 6 -10.86 34.70 -33.64
CA THR A 6 -9.83 33.82 -33.07
C THR A 6 -10.42 33.12 -31.84
N LYS A 7 -10.68 31.82 -31.97
CA LYS A 7 -11.08 30.97 -30.85
C LYS A 7 -9.86 30.79 -29.94
N ALA A 8 -9.84 31.47 -28.79
CA ALA A 8 -8.80 31.26 -27.79
C ALA A 8 -8.88 29.80 -27.30
N VAL A 9 -7.83 29.03 -27.59
CA VAL A 9 -7.64 27.71 -27.01
C VAL A 9 -7.32 27.91 -25.53
N ARG A 10 -8.26 27.52 -24.66
CA ARG A 10 -8.06 27.48 -23.22
C ARG A 10 -7.06 26.35 -22.93
N VAL A 11 -5.78 26.68 -22.92
CA VAL A 11 -4.70 25.75 -22.54
C VAL A 11 -5.00 25.20 -21.14
N SER A 12 -5.00 23.87 -21.01
CA SER A 12 -5.39 23.14 -19.80
C SER A 12 -4.32 23.21 -18.71
N LEU A 13 -4.13 24.40 -18.12
CA LEU A 13 -3.13 24.63 -17.08
C LEU A 13 -3.42 23.87 -15.77
N LEU A 14 -4.69 23.56 -15.49
CA LEU A 14 -5.12 22.86 -14.27
C LEU A 14 -4.74 21.36 -14.28
N PRO A 15 -5.02 20.57 -15.34
CA PRO A 15 -4.54 19.18 -15.43
C PRO A 15 -3.02 19.02 -15.30
N ASP A 16 -2.25 19.93 -15.90
CA ASP A 16 -0.78 19.88 -15.85
C ASP A 16 -0.21 20.29 -14.49
N ALA A 17 -0.88 21.17 -13.76
CA ALA A 17 -0.50 21.51 -12.38
C ALA A 17 -0.78 20.35 -11.43
N VAL A 18 -2.00 19.77 -11.49
CA VAL A 18 -2.40 18.61 -10.68
C VAL A 18 -1.48 17.42 -10.95
N ARG A 19 -1.14 17.15 -12.22
CA ARG A 19 -0.19 16.09 -12.58
C ARG A 19 1.20 16.36 -12.01
N ARG A 20 1.70 17.60 -12.05
CA ARG A 20 3.01 17.96 -11.48
C ARG A 20 3.04 17.78 -9.96
N GLU A 21 1.97 18.15 -9.27
CA GLU A 21 1.84 17.96 -7.82
C GLU A 21 1.82 16.47 -7.46
N ALA A 22 1.02 15.66 -8.17
CA ALA A 22 0.98 14.21 -7.97
C ALA A 22 2.33 13.54 -8.23
N LEU A 23 3.05 13.96 -9.29
CA LEU A 23 4.40 13.47 -9.57
C LEU A 23 5.40 13.87 -8.47
N ALA A 24 5.29 15.08 -7.93
CA ALA A 24 6.15 15.53 -6.84
C ALA A 24 5.87 14.76 -5.54
N GLU A 25 4.60 14.48 -5.24
CA GLU A 25 4.20 13.64 -4.10
C GLU A 25 4.71 12.20 -4.26
N ALA A 26 4.49 11.58 -5.42
CA ALA A 26 5.02 10.25 -5.73
C ALA A 26 6.55 10.21 -5.65
N SER A 27 7.25 11.24 -6.12
CA SER A 27 8.71 11.31 -6.05
C SER A 27 9.22 11.40 -4.62
N ARG A 28 8.56 12.19 -3.76
CA ARG A 28 8.88 12.27 -2.33
C ARG A 28 8.63 10.92 -1.64
N PHE A 29 7.47 10.32 -1.88
CA PHE A 29 7.14 9.01 -1.33
C PHE A 29 8.16 7.95 -1.73
N ARG A 30 8.59 7.91 -2.99
CA ARG A 30 9.63 6.99 -3.47
C ARG A 30 10.96 7.17 -2.72
N GLY A 31 11.36 8.41 -2.47
CA GLY A 31 12.56 8.70 -1.67
C GLY A 31 12.43 8.19 -0.23
N GLU A 32 11.31 8.47 0.43
CA GLU A 32 11.05 8.01 1.80
C GLU A 32 10.92 6.49 1.89
N PHE A 33 10.30 5.86 0.89
CA PHE A 33 10.18 4.42 0.77
C PHE A 33 11.55 3.75 0.62
N TYR A 34 12.42 4.28 -0.25
CA TYR A 34 13.78 3.75 -0.43
C TYR A 34 14.58 3.79 0.88
N GLU A 35 14.41 4.86 1.67
CA GLU A 35 15.03 5.00 2.98
C GLU A 35 14.47 4.03 4.04
N CYS A 36 13.30 3.43 3.82
CA CYS A 36 12.80 2.34 4.67
C CYS A 36 13.51 1.02 4.40
N LEU A 37 14.19 0.86 3.25
CA LEU A 37 14.84 -0.39 2.87
C LEU A 37 16.25 -0.45 3.49
N THR A 38 16.42 -1.28 4.52
CA THR A 38 17.65 -1.33 5.33
C THR A 38 18.66 -2.37 4.86
N ALA A 39 18.27 -3.30 3.99
CA ALA A 39 19.19 -4.22 3.31
C ALA A 39 18.70 -4.56 1.90
N ARG A 40 19.64 -4.75 0.96
CA ARG A 40 19.36 -4.97 -0.48
C ARG A 40 18.42 -3.91 -1.07
N ARG A 41 18.56 -2.67 -0.60
CA ARG A 41 17.64 -1.56 -0.91
C ARG A 41 17.39 -1.36 -2.41
N ASP A 42 18.43 -1.34 -3.22
CA ASP A 42 18.27 -1.07 -4.65
C ASP A 42 17.47 -2.17 -5.35
N GLU A 43 17.71 -3.43 -4.97
CA GLU A 43 16.99 -4.58 -5.51
C GLU A 43 15.53 -4.55 -5.08
N LEU A 44 15.24 -4.36 -3.79
CA LEU A 44 13.87 -4.29 -3.30
C LEU A 44 13.10 -3.11 -3.91
N PHE A 45 13.78 -1.98 -4.11
CA PHE A 45 13.19 -0.79 -4.73
C PHE A 45 12.85 -1.03 -6.19
N GLU A 46 13.79 -1.56 -6.99
CA GLU A 46 13.54 -1.92 -8.39
C GLU A 46 12.46 -3.00 -8.52
N LEU A 47 12.42 -3.97 -7.60
CA LEU A 47 11.38 -5.00 -7.59
C LEU A 47 9.98 -4.40 -7.35
N VAL A 48 9.86 -3.43 -6.44
CA VAL A 48 8.60 -2.73 -6.19
C VAL A 48 8.19 -1.91 -7.39
N ASP A 49 9.12 -1.20 -8.03
CA ASP A 49 8.83 -0.46 -9.27
C ASP A 49 8.35 -1.39 -10.38
N ALA A 50 9.01 -2.53 -10.56
CA ALA A 50 8.62 -3.54 -11.53
C ALA A 50 7.21 -4.09 -11.24
N VAL A 51 6.85 -4.34 -9.97
CA VAL A 51 5.48 -4.77 -9.60
C VAL A 51 4.45 -3.69 -9.93
N LEU A 52 4.75 -2.42 -9.66
CA LEU A 52 3.83 -1.30 -9.88
C LEU A 52 3.67 -0.95 -11.37
N CYS A 53 4.70 -1.20 -12.18
CA CYS A 53 4.70 -0.96 -13.62
C CYS A 53 4.30 -2.19 -14.46
N ALA A 54 4.14 -3.36 -13.85
CA ALA A 54 3.75 -4.57 -14.57
C ALA A 54 2.35 -4.41 -15.23
N ASP A 55 2.23 -4.90 -16.45
CA ASP A 55 0.95 -4.94 -17.17
C ASP A 55 0.02 -6.02 -16.57
N GLY A 56 -0.70 -5.64 -15.51
CA GLY A 56 -1.67 -6.47 -14.84
C GLY A 56 -1.08 -7.36 -13.74
N ALA A 57 -1.73 -8.49 -13.49
CA ALA A 57 -1.38 -9.36 -12.37
C ALA A 57 -0.02 -10.04 -12.57
N VAL A 58 0.88 -9.87 -11.59
CA VAL A 58 2.17 -10.56 -11.55
C VAL A 58 1.95 -12.05 -11.31
N ARG A 59 2.30 -12.89 -12.28
CA ARG A 59 2.14 -14.35 -12.21
C ARG A 59 3.40 -15.06 -11.71
N SER A 60 4.56 -14.45 -11.90
CA SER A 60 5.86 -14.98 -11.50
C SER A 60 6.77 -13.82 -11.09
N PRO A 61 7.44 -13.88 -9.92
CA PRO A 61 8.44 -12.89 -9.54
C PRO A 61 9.63 -12.83 -10.50
N VAL A 62 9.93 -13.92 -11.20
CA VAL A 62 11.04 -13.97 -12.17
C VAL A 62 10.72 -13.13 -13.41
N ASP A 63 9.46 -13.06 -13.82
CA ASP A 63 9.06 -12.26 -14.99
C ASP A 63 9.30 -10.76 -14.76
N LEU A 64 9.31 -10.31 -13.50
CA LEU A 64 9.61 -8.93 -13.14
C LEU A 64 11.04 -8.53 -13.53
N THR A 65 11.99 -9.47 -13.59
CA THR A 65 13.37 -9.16 -13.98
C THR A 65 13.53 -8.91 -15.48
N LEU A 66 12.44 -9.00 -16.25
CA LEU A 66 12.40 -8.66 -17.66
C LEU A 66 11.83 -7.25 -17.91
N LEU A 67 11.27 -6.61 -16.88
CA LEU A 67 10.70 -5.27 -16.98
C LEU A 67 11.80 -4.21 -16.95
N PRO A 68 11.63 -3.08 -17.67
CA PRO A 68 12.66 -2.04 -17.77
C PRO A 68 13.00 -1.38 -16.42
N GLU A 69 12.08 -1.45 -15.46
CA GLU A 69 12.26 -0.97 -14.10
C GLU A 69 13.22 -1.86 -13.28
N HIS A 70 13.35 -3.14 -13.61
CA HIS A 70 14.23 -4.09 -12.94
C HIS A 70 15.54 -4.24 -13.71
N ARG A 71 16.63 -3.69 -13.17
CA ARG A 71 17.91 -3.60 -13.89
C ARG A 71 18.90 -4.68 -13.47
N ARG A 72 18.47 -5.61 -12.62
CA ARG A 72 19.31 -6.64 -12.02
C ARG A 72 18.89 -8.03 -12.50
N GLY A 73 19.78 -9.00 -12.38
CA GLY A 73 19.49 -10.37 -12.82
C GLY A 73 18.58 -11.13 -11.85
N HIS A 74 18.04 -12.28 -12.29
CA HIS A 74 17.21 -13.19 -11.50
C HIS A 74 17.81 -13.55 -10.11
N GLY A 75 19.14 -13.71 -10.03
CA GLY A 75 19.82 -14.07 -8.78
C GLY A 75 19.78 -12.93 -7.76
N ALA A 76 19.80 -11.69 -8.24
CA ALA A 76 19.64 -10.51 -7.39
C ALA A 76 18.21 -10.44 -6.82
N MET A 77 17.19 -10.73 -7.62
CA MET A 77 15.79 -10.81 -7.17
C MET A 77 15.61 -11.79 -6.01
N HIS A 78 16.09 -13.02 -6.14
CA HIS A 78 16.05 -13.97 -5.03
C HIS A 78 16.88 -13.49 -3.83
N GLY A 79 18.04 -12.89 -4.07
CA GLY A 79 18.86 -12.28 -3.01
C GLY A 79 18.13 -11.15 -2.27
N GLY A 80 17.35 -10.34 -2.97
CA GLY A 80 16.51 -9.28 -2.43
C GLY A 80 15.38 -9.83 -1.57
N LEU A 81 14.61 -10.80 -2.07
CA LEU A 81 13.52 -11.41 -1.29
C LEU A 81 14.00 -12.16 -0.05
N ASN A 82 15.14 -12.86 -0.14
CA ASN A 82 15.66 -13.67 0.97
C ASN A 82 16.42 -12.84 2.03
N HIS A 83 17.21 -11.86 1.58
CA HIS A 83 18.13 -11.11 2.45
C HIS A 83 17.83 -9.62 2.55
N GLY A 84 16.79 -9.15 1.86
CA GLY A 84 16.31 -7.79 1.97
C GLY A 84 15.68 -7.53 3.34
N ARG A 85 15.70 -6.26 3.75
CA ARG A 85 15.13 -5.82 5.02
C ARG A 85 14.40 -4.50 4.81
N LEU A 86 13.26 -4.37 5.47
CA LEU A 86 12.37 -3.21 5.45
C LEU A 86 12.12 -2.80 6.90
N ASP A 87 12.35 -1.53 7.20
CA ASP A 87 11.85 -0.89 8.41
C ASP A 87 10.36 -0.63 8.27
N VAL A 88 9.56 -1.57 8.78
CA VAL A 88 8.10 -1.55 8.68
C VAL A 88 7.50 -0.38 9.46
N ASP A 89 8.08 -0.01 10.61
CA ASP A 89 7.55 1.07 11.44
C ASP A 89 7.84 2.44 10.82
N ARG A 90 9.02 2.61 10.19
CA ARG A 90 9.30 3.77 9.35
C ARG A 90 8.33 3.85 8.17
N LEU A 91 8.09 2.74 7.47
CA LEU A 91 7.14 2.71 6.36
C LEU A 91 5.71 3.10 6.80
N ARG A 92 5.23 2.55 7.92
CA ARG A 92 3.92 2.91 8.50
C ARG A 92 3.81 4.40 8.81
N THR A 93 4.91 5.01 9.27
CA THR A 93 4.98 6.45 9.54
C THR A 93 4.90 7.26 8.25
N VAL A 94 5.64 6.86 7.21
CA VAL A 94 5.57 7.47 5.87
C VAL A 94 4.14 7.40 5.31
N LEU A 95 3.50 6.23 5.36
CA LEU A 95 2.12 6.04 4.89
C LEU A 95 1.10 6.93 5.62
N ALA A 96 1.23 7.07 6.94
CA ALA A 96 0.38 7.98 7.73
C ALA A 96 0.62 9.47 7.41
N GLY A 97 1.81 9.81 6.89
CA GLY A 97 2.19 11.17 6.50
C GLY A 97 1.57 11.67 5.18
N LEU A 98 1.12 10.74 4.32
CA LEU A 98 0.60 11.04 2.98
C LEU A 98 -0.65 11.94 2.99
N SER A 99 -1.00 12.46 1.82
CA SER A 99 -2.27 13.15 1.60
C SER A 99 -3.42 12.15 1.60
N LEU A 100 -4.03 11.92 2.77
CA LEU A 100 -5.09 10.93 2.95
C LEU A 100 -6.48 11.50 2.60
N PRO A 101 -7.38 10.68 2.01
CA PRO A 101 -8.74 11.11 1.68
C PRO A 101 -9.54 11.41 2.95
N ARG A 102 -10.39 12.43 2.88
CA ARG A 102 -11.18 12.93 4.01
C ARG A 102 -12.66 13.03 3.61
N PHE A 103 -13.53 12.60 4.52
CA PHE A 103 -14.96 12.82 4.45
C PHE A 103 -15.33 14.24 4.90
N ASP A 104 -16.60 14.59 4.73
CA ASP A 104 -17.17 15.85 5.18
C ASP A 104 -16.80 16.18 6.63
N GLY A 105 -16.39 17.43 6.83
CA GLY A 105 -15.82 17.92 8.08
C GLY A 105 -14.34 17.56 8.28
N GLY A 106 -13.63 17.13 7.23
CA GLY A 106 -12.20 16.84 7.27
C GLY A 106 -11.84 15.55 8.02
N ARG A 107 -12.80 14.64 8.19
CA ARG A 107 -12.65 13.42 9.01
C ARG A 107 -12.01 12.29 8.21
N LEU A 108 -11.12 11.55 8.85
CA LEU A 108 -10.64 10.27 8.33
C LEU A 108 -11.60 9.16 8.78
N VAL A 109 -11.95 8.26 7.87
CA VAL A 109 -12.73 7.05 8.19
C VAL A 109 -11.83 5.85 7.97
N LEU A 110 -11.65 5.05 9.03
CA LEU A 110 -10.81 3.86 9.00
C LEU A 110 -11.66 2.61 8.85
N ALA A 111 -11.24 1.72 7.97
CA ALA A 111 -11.73 0.35 7.90
C ALA A 111 -10.66 -0.61 8.40
N VAL A 112 -11.10 -1.65 9.10
CA VAL A 112 -10.25 -2.76 9.52
C VAL A 112 -10.90 -4.05 9.06
N ASP A 113 -10.11 -4.89 8.39
CA ASP A 113 -10.56 -6.20 7.95
C ASP A 113 -9.40 -7.21 8.00
N VAL A 114 -9.76 -8.49 8.17
CA VAL A 114 -8.80 -9.60 8.11
C VAL A 114 -9.00 -10.34 6.80
N SER A 115 -8.02 -10.24 5.91
CA SER A 115 -8.04 -10.88 4.62
C SER A 115 -7.09 -12.09 4.60
N PRO A 116 -7.53 -13.25 4.09
CA PRO A 116 -6.72 -14.46 4.06
C PRO A 116 -5.74 -14.47 2.88
N TRP A 117 -4.45 -14.65 3.18
CA TRP A 117 -3.43 -14.95 2.17
C TRP A 117 -3.28 -16.46 2.01
N LEU A 118 -4.01 -17.03 1.05
CA LEU A 118 -4.08 -18.48 0.86
C LEU A 118 -2.78 -19.08 0.31
N ARG A 119 -2.41 -20.24 0.85
CA ARG A 119 -1.22 -21.03 0.51
C ARG A 119 -1.52 -22.54 0.61
N PRO A 120 -2.49 -23.07 -0.17
CA PRO A 120 -2.84 -24.49 -0.11
C PRO A 120 -1.64 -25.40 -0.45
N ASP A 121 -0.85 -25.02 -1.46
CA ASP A 121 0.23 -25.84 -2.02
C ASP A 121 1.61 -25.59 -1.40
N ALA A 122 1.69 -24.96 -0.23
CA ALA A 122 2.95 -24.63 0.43
C ALA A 122 3.11 -25.34 1.79
N PRO A 123 3.15 -26.69 1.85
CA PRO A 123 3.13 -27.47 3.09
C PRO A 123 4.21 -27.05 4.10
N CYS A 124 5.40 -26.72 3.60
CA CYS A 124 6.56 -26.34 4.41
C CYS A 124 6.56 -24.88 4.88
N SER A 125 5.59 -24.06 4.46
CA SER A 125 5.45 -22.69 4.95
C SER A 125 5.01 -22.71 6.41
N ALA A 126 5.87 -22.18 7.28
CA ALA A 126 5.66 -22.14 8.71
C ALA A 126 4.41 -21.34 9.10
N GLU A 127 3.82 -21.71 10.24
CA GLU A 127 2.78 -20.94 10.91
C GLU A 127 1.60 -20.53 10.00
N ARG A 128 1.25 -21.38 9.03
CA ARG A 128 -0.01 -21.25 8.31
C ARG A 128 -1.15 -21.65 9.23
N LEU A 129 -2.26 -20.95 9.10
CA LEU A 129 -3.52 -21.18 9.78
C LEU A 129 -4.57 -21.68 8.80
N PHE A 130 -5.66 -22.22 9.33
CA PHE A 130 -6.84 -22.53 8.55
C PHE A 130 -7.69 -21.27 8.36
N CYS A 131 -7.53 -20.64 7.20
CA CYS A 131 -8.30 -19.46 6.84
C CYS A 131 -9.71 -19.85 6.42
N HIS A 132 -10.72 -19.22 7.01
CA HIS A 132 -12.10 -19.39 6.58
C HIS A 132 -12.32 -18.70 5.23
N VAL A 133 -12.85 -19.42 4.25
CA VAL A 133 -13.29 -18.88 2.96
C VAL A 133 -14.73 -19.27 2.68
N TYR A 134 -15.48 -18.34 2.09
CA TYR A 134 -16.85 -18.61 1.65
C TYR A 134 -16.82 -19.40 0.34
N GLY A 135 -17.31 -20.64 0.36
CA GLY A 135 -17.49 -21.43 -0.86
C GLY A 135 -18.57 -20.84 -1.77
N ARG A 136 -18.56 -21.24 -3.07
CA ARG A 136 -19.62 -20.85 -4.03
C ARG A 136 -21.01 -21.37 -3.65
N ALA A 137 -21.12 -22.39 -2.81
CA ALA A 137 -22.38 -22.89 -2.27
C ALA A 137 -22.64 -22.29 -0.89
N LYS A 138 -23.87 -21.81 -0.65
CA LYS A 138 -24.31 -21.06 0.55
C LYS A 138 -24.10 -21.76 1.91
N THR A 139 -23.63 -23.01 1.93
CA THR A 139 -23.53 -23.85 3.15
C THR A 139 -22.17 -24.53 3.35
N ALA A 140 -21.15 -24.22 2.53
CA ALA A 140 -19.82 -24.81 2.70
C ALA A 140 -18.81 -23.74 3.14
N SER A 141 -18.70 -23.52 4.44
CA SER A 141 -17.48 -22.93 5.02
C SER A 141 -16.31 -23.84 4.68
N GLN A 142 -15.34 -23.32 3.92
CA GLN A 142 -14.12 -24.06 3.61
C GLN A 142 -12.97 -23.47 4.42
N PHE A 143 -12.10 -24.35 4.91
CA PHE A 143 -10.86 -23.95 5.57
C PHE A 143 -9.70 -24.25 4.63
N ILE A 144 -9.01 -23.21 4.18
CA ILE A 144 -7.86 -23.33 3.29
C ILE A 144 -6.60 -22.86 4.04
N PRO A 145 -5.52 -23.65 4.08
CA PRO A 145 -4.26 -23.23 4.70
C PRO A 145 -3.74 -21.91 4.11
N GLY A 146 -3.35 -20.97 4.97
CA GLY A 146 -2.86 -19.66 4.56
C GLY A 146 -2.41 -18.81 5.75
N TRP A 147 -2.18 -17.53 5.52
CA TRP A 147 -1.88 -16.57 6.58
C TRP A 147 -2.96 -15.48 6.63
N PRO A 148 -3.65 -15.29 7.75
CA PRO A 148 -4.55 -14.16 7.93
C PRO A 148 -3.74 -12.88 8.12
N TYR A 149 -4.10 -11.82 7.39
CA TYR A 149 -3.53 -10.49 7.56
C TYR A 149 -4.62 -9.51 7.97
N SER A 150 -4.40 -8.80 9.08
CA SER A 150 -5.19 -7.67 9.52
C SER A 150 -4.73 -6.40 8.82
N PHE A 151 -5.61 -5.76 8.06
CA PHE A 151 -5.34 -4.52 7.35
C PHE A 151 -6.08 -3.36 7.99
N VAL A 152 -5.43 -2.19 8.05
CA VAL A 152 -6.07 -0.91 8.37
C VAL A 152 -5.93 -0.01 7.18
N ALA A 153 -7.06 0.52 6.70
CA ALA A 153 -7.11 1.40 5.54
C ALA A 153 -7.91 2.67 5.83
N VAL A 154 -7.54 3.77 5.18
CA VAL A 154 -8.41 4.95 5.07
C VAL A 154 -9.33 4.78 3.88
N LEU A 155 -10.63 5.03 4.11
CA LEU A 155 -11.66 5.01 3.08
C LEU A 155 -11.74 6.36 2.36
N GLU A 156 -12.09 6.32 1.08
CA GLU A 156 -12.38 7.51 0.27
C GLU A 156 -13.90 7.74 0.15
N PRO A 157 -14.37 9.00 0.14
CA PRO A 157 -15.76 9.30 -0.18
C PRO A 157 -16.15 8.85 -1.59
N GLY A 158 -17.40 8.41 -1.75
CA GLY A 158 -17.96 8.02 -3.05
C GLY A 158 -17.95 6.50 -3.30
N ALA A 159 -18.48 6.11 -4.46
CA ALA A 159 -18.61 4.71 -4.85
C ALA A 159 -17.33 4.21 -5.55
N THR A 160 -16.25 4.06 -4.78
CA THR A 160 -14.95 3.60 -5.24
C THR A 160 -14.46 2.41 -4.41
N SER A 161 -13.68 1.53 -5.03
CA SER A 161 -12.98 0.43 -4.36
C SER A 161 -11.55 0.79 -3.98
N TRP A 162 -11.12 2.04 -4.20
CA TRP A 162 -9.81 2.51 -3.81
C TRP A 162 -9.76 2.83 -2.31
N THR A 163 -8.71 2.36 -1.66
CA THR A 163 -8.44 2.60 -0.24
C THR A 163 -6.95 2.79 -0.02
N ALA A 164 -6.57 3.67 0.91
CA ALA A 164 -5.18 3.87 1.29
C ALA A 164 -4.82 2.97 2.48
N ILE A 165 -4.00 1.94 2.26
CA ILE A 165 -3.53 1.06 3.35
C ILE A 165 -2.54 1.82 4.24
N LEU A 166 -2.78 1.81 5.55
CA LEU A 166 -1.91 2.40 6.56
C LEU A 166 -1.10 1.37 7.35
N ASP A 167 -1.63 0.16 7.49
CA ASP A 167 -0.98 -0.91 8.24
C ASP A 167 -1.45 -2.29 7.76
N ALA A 168 -0.56 -3.27 7.85
CA ALA A 168 -0.82 -4.68 7.64
C ALA A 168 -0.05 -5.49 8.69
N VAL A 169 -0.75 -6.39 9.38
CA VAL A 169 -0.15 -7.27 10.40
C VAL A 169 -0.56 -8.71 10.11
N ARG A 170 0.44 -9.59 10.00
CA ARG A 170 0.20 -11.03 9.91
C ARG A 170 -0.23 -11.54 11.30
N LEU A 171 -1.35 -12.24 11.36
CA LEU A 171 -1.81 -12.90 12.59
C LEU A 171 -1.20 -14.30 12.66
N GLY A 172 -0.48 -14.56 13.74
CA GLY A 172 0.16 -15.83 14.05
C GLY A 172 -0.73 -16.79 14.85
N PRO A 173 -0.34 -18.07 14.96
CA PRO A 173 -1.14 -19.08 15.66
C PRO A 173 -1.35 -18.86 17.15
N ALA A 174 -0.45 -18.12 17.80
CA ALA A 174 -0.52 -17.80 19.22
C ALA A 174 -1.14 -16.43 19.51
N ASP A 175 -1.53 -15.68 18.48
CA ASP A 175 -2.00 -14.32 18.62
C ASP A 175 -3.49 -14.29 19.01
N ASP A 176 -3.83 -13.38 19.93
CA ASP A 176 -5.20 -12.92 20.10
C ASP A 176 -5.49 -11.85 19.04
N ALA A 177 -6.30 -12.19 18.05
CA ALA A 177 -6.68 -11.29 16.96
C ALA A 177 -7.27 -9.96 17.47
N THR A 178 -8.05 -9.98 18.55
CA THR A 178 -8.65 -8.76 19.12
C THR A 178 -7.58 -7.86 19.72
N ALA A 179 -6.66 -8.44 20.48
CA ALA A 179 -5.56 -7.70 21.09
C ALA A 179 -4.63 -7.10 20.02
N ILE A 180 -4.28 -7.88 18.99
CA ILE A 180 -3.45 -7.41 17.88
C ILE A 180 -4.14 -6.27 17.13
N THR A 181 -5.41 -6.43 16.75
CA THR A 181 -6.17 -5.38 16.05
C THR A 181 -6.29 -4.11 16.89
N ALA A 182 -6.51 -4.22 18.21
CA ALA A 182 -6.56 -3.06 19.10
C ALA A 182 -5.22 -2.33 19.18
N ALA A 183 -4.10 -3.06 19.29
CA ALA A 183 -2.76 -2.49 19.26
C ALA A 183 -2.43 -1.84 17.90
N GLN A 184 -2.79 -2.50 16.81
CA GLN A 184 -2.64 -2.00 15.44
C GLN A 184 -3.39 -0.68 15.25
N LEU A 185 -4.67 -0.63 15.63
CA LEU A 185 -5.48 0.59 15.54
C LEU A 185 -4.90 1.73 16.36
N ARG A 186 -4.44 1.46 17.59
CA ARG A 186 -3.79 2.46 18.43
C ARG A 186 -2.56 3.04 17.75
N GLY A 187 -1.66 2.18 17.24
CA GLY A 187 -0.46 2.62 16.54
C GLY A 187 -0.77 3.45 15.29
N VAL A 188 -1.80 3.08 14.52
CA VAL A 188 -2.25 3.86 13.36
C VAL A 188 -2.73 5.25 13.79
N VAL A 189 -3.59 5.32 14.81
CA VAL A 189 -4.14 6.60 15.29
C VAL A 189 -3.03 7.51 15.82
N GLU A 190 -2.09 6.98 16.59
CA GLU A 190 -0.94 7.74 17.11
C GLU A 190 -0.09 8.34 15.98
N ARG A 191 0.23 7.55 14.95
CA ARG A 191 0.97 8.02 13.76
C ARG A 191 0.20 9.09 12.98
N LEU A 192 -1.12 8.93 12.83
CA LEU A 192 -1.97 9.93 12.17
C LEU A 192 -1.99 11.26 12.94
N ILE A 193 -2.11 11.21 14.27
CA ILE A 193 -2.06 12.41 15.12
C ILE A 193 -0.69 13.09 14.99
N ALA A 194 0.41 12.32 15.05
CA ALA A 194 1.75 12.84 14.89
C ALA A 194 1.94 13.51 13.51
N ALA A 195 1.46 12.88 12.44
CA ALA A 195 1.53 13.42 11.09
C ALA A 195 0.71 14.72 10.92
N ILE A 196 -0.46 14.81 11.54
CA ILE A 196 -1.29 16.03 11.50
C ILE A 196 -0.62 17.19 12.27
N ASN A 197 -0.06 16.90 13.45
CA ASN A 197 0.59 17.89 14.29
C ASN A 197 1.96 18.33 13.76
N GLY A 198 2.66 17.44 13.04
CA GLY A 198 3.97 17.71 12.45
C GLY A 198 3.93 18.51 11.14
N ARG A 199 2.75 18.74 10.54
CA ARG A 199 2.62 19.58 9.35
C ARG A 199 2.84 21.05 9.72
N PRO A 200 3.78 21.77 9.07
CA PRO A 200 3.96 23.20 9.30
C PRO A 200 2.68 23.94 8.87
N GLY A 201 1.87 24.35 9.86
CA GLY A 201 0.63 25.11 9.64
C GLY A 201 -0.56 24.69 10.51
N THR A 202 -0.58 23.50 11.08
CA THR A 202 -1.67 23.02 11.96
C THR A 202 -1.35 23.25 13.44
N ARG A 203 -1.26 24.53 13.84
CA ARG A 203 -1.51 24.89 15.24
C ARG A 203 -3.02 25.03 15.41
N ILE A 204 -3.63 24.03 16.03
CA ILE A 204 -5.02 24.12 16.49
C ILE A 204 -5.02 25.01 17.73
N SER A 205 -5.70 26.15 17.64
CA SER A 205 -6.07 27.03 18.76
C SER A 205 -7.23 26.47 19.56
#